data_AF-A0A6N0LVG7-F1
#
_entry.id   AF-A0A6N0LVG7-F1
#
_cell.length_a   1.000
_cell.length_b   1.000
_cell.length_c   1.000
_cell.angle_alpha   90.00
_cell.angle_beta   90.00
_cell.angle_gamma   90.00
#
_symmetry.space_group_name_H-M   'P 1'
#
loop_
_entity.id
_entity.type
_entity.pdbx_description
1 polymer ?
#
loop_
_entity_poly.entity_id
_entity_poly.type
_entity_poly.pdbx_seq_one_letter_code
_entity_poly.pdbx_strand_id
1 'polypeptide(L)'
;MSYWRERAAEAIASVIASASVDLKNLSLADKRKLKGAIDASYPFGVRKNHPYQVWLDERRKTFYELGLARQSEGNRKPPIRCDSTVPGQQSLF
;
A
#
# COMPACT_ATOMS: atom_id res chain seq x y z
N MET A 1 -14.34 9.51 12.27
CA MET A 1 -13.09 9.40 11.48
C MET A 1 -11.91 9.40 12.44
N SER A 2 -10.87 8.59 12.22
CA SER A 2 -9.70 8.61 13.13
C SER A 2 -8.77 9.76 12.76
N TYR A 3 -8.30 10.52 13.74
CA TYR A 3 -7.35 11.65 13.56
C TYR A 3 -6.18 11.33 12.61
N TRP A 4 -5.60 10.12 12.72
CA TRP A 4 -4.48 9.68 11.88
C TRP A 4 -4.84 9.56 10.40
N ARG A 5 -6.07 9.13 10.08
CA ARG A 5 -6.55 9.01 8.69
C ARG A 5 -6.75 10.38 8.08
N GLU A 6 -7.36 11.31 8.81
CA GLU A 6 -7.60 12.68 8.34
C GLU A 6 -6.29 13.39 8.03
N ARG A 7 -5.34 13.37 8.96
CA ARG A 7 -4.01 13.97 8.76
C ARG A 7 -3.22 13.31 7.63
N ALA A 8 -3.33 11.99 7.47
CA ALA A 8 -2.67 11.27 6.38
C ALA A 8 -3.26 11.68 5.02
N ALA A 9 -4.60 11.69 4.93
CA ALA A 9 -5.30 12.07 3.72
C ALA A 9 -5.01 13.53 3.34
N GLU A 10 -4.98 14.44 4.31
CA GLU A 10 -4.67 15.86 4.09
C GLU A 10 -3.25 16.06 3.56
N ALA A 11 -2.25 15.39 4.16
CA ALA A 11 -0.86 15.45 3.68
C ALA A 11 -0.75 14.92 2.24
N ILE A 12 -1.36 13.78 1.93
CA ILE A 12 -1.34 13.22 0.57
C ILE A 12 -2.07 14.15 -0.42
N ALA A 13 -3.22 14.70 -0.04
CA ALA A 13 -3.99 15.62 -0.87
C ALA A 13 -3.19 16.89 -1.19
N SER A 14 -2.46 17.45 -0.22
CA SER A 14 -1.60 18.61 -0.44
C SER A 14 -0.47 18.34 -1.44
N VAL A 15 0.13 17.14 -1.40
CA VAL A 15 1.16 16.73 -2.36
C VAL A 15 0.56 16.57 -3.76
N ILE A 16 -0.62 15.96 -3.87
CA ILE A 16 -1.29 15.79 -5.15
C ILE A 16 -1.68 17.15 -5.75
N ALA A 17 -2.21 18.06 -4.92
CA ALA A 17 -2.60 19.40 -5.33
C ALA A 17 -1.40 20.23 -5.82
N SER A 18 -0.26 20.15 -5.11
CA SER A 18 0.96 20.86 -5.49
C SER A 18 1.65 20.27 -6.72
N ALA A 19 1.55 18.96 -6.95
CA ALA A 19 2.24 18.30 -8.05
C ALA A 19 1.76 18.77 -9.43
N SER A 20 0.54 19.32 -9.56
CA SER A 20 0.01 19.88 -10.82
C SER A 20 0.12 18.93 -12.04
N VAL A 21 0.18 17.61 -11.80
CA VAL A 21 0.46 16.63 -12.86
C VAL A 21 -0.84 16.11 -13.44
N ASP A 22 -0.90 15.98 -14.77
CA ASP A 22 -1.97 15.28 -15.46
C ASP A 22 -1.96 13.79 -15.11
N LEU A 23 -2.72 13.44 -14.07
CA LEU A 23 -2.82 12.10 -13.46
C LEU A 23 -3.12 10.98 -14.46
N LYS A 24 -3.75 11.32 -15.60
CA LYS A 24 -4.14 10.37 -16.66
C LYS A 24 -2.98 9.94 -17.57
N ASN A 25 -1.95 10.76 -17.73
CA ASN A 25 -0.85 10.52 -18.67
C ASN A 25 0.55 10.54 -18.00
N LEU A 26 0.66 10.09 -16.74
CA LEU A 26 1.98 10.04 -16.09
C LEU A 26 2.88 8.98 -16.74
N SER A 27 4.07 9.43 -17.15
CA SER A 27 5.20 8.56 -17.46
C SER A 27 5.62 7.78 -16.20
N LEU A 28 6.23 6.60 -16.39
CA LEU A 28 6.79 5.79 -15.32
C LEU A 28 7.74 6.56 -14.39
N ALA A 29 8.51 7.50 -14.94
CA ALA A 29 9.40 8.37 -14.18
C ALA A 29 8.63 9.31 -13.25
N ASP A 30 7.55 9.91 -13.74
CA ASP A 30 6.71 10.83 -12.96
C ASP A 30 5.96 10.08 -11.87
N LYS A 31 5.49 8.86 -12.16
CA LYS A 31 4.88 7.98 -11.15
C LYS A 31 5.85 7.72 -10.00
N ARG A 32 7.14 7.50 -10.28
CA ARG A 32 8.17 7.28 -9.25
C ARG A 32 8.44 8.55 -8.44
N LYS A 33 8.53 9.71 -9.10
CA LYS A 33 8.71 11.01 -8.42
C LYS A 33 7.55 11.31 -7.48
N LEU A 34 6.31 11.11 -7.94
CA LEU A 34 5.10 11.35 -7.16
C LEU A 34 5.02 10.40 -5.95
N LYS A 35 5.37 9.11 -6.13
CA LYS A 35 5.48 8.16 -5.01
C LYS A 35 6.49 8.63 -3.96
N GLY A 36 7.66 9.09 -4.40
CA GLY A 36 8.69 9.63 -3.51
C GLY A 36 8.25 10.90 -2.77
N ALA A 37 7.58 11.82 -3.47
CA ALA A 37 7.03 13.04 -2.87
C ALA A 37 6.00 12.73 -1.78
N ILE A 38 5.10 11.78 -2.05
CA ILE A 38 4.14 11.30 -1.04
C ILE A 38 4.89 10.71 0.16
N ASP A 39 5.83 9.79 -0.05
CA ASP A 39 6.58 9.17 1.06
C ASP A 39 7.38 10.18 1.90
N ALA A 40 7.83 11.28 1.31
CA ALA A 40 8.50 12.38 2.00
C ALA A 40 7.54 13.24 2.84
N SER A 41 6.27 13.31 2.48
CA SER A 41 5.25 14.12 3.17
C SER A 41 4.67 13.49 4.46
N TYR A 42 5.23 12.37 4.93
CA TYR A 42 4.74 11.67 6.11
C TYR A 42 4.73 12.54 7.38
N PRO A 43 3.58 12.82 8.00
CA PRO A 43 3.48 13.83 9.07
C PRO A 43 3.68 13.29 10.50
N PHE A 44 3.74 11.96 10.71
CA PHE A 44 3.67 11.37 12.06
C PHE A 44 5.03 11.01 12.67
N GLY A 45 6.13 11.51 12.09
CA GLY A 45 7.49 11.32 12.61
C GLY A 45 8.03 9.90 12.37
N VAL A 46 8.11 9.09 13.43
CA VAL A 46 8.69 7.75 13.34
C VAL A 46 7.75 6.80 12.57
N ARG A 47 8.29 6.09 11.57
CA ARG A 47 7.55 5.13 10.74
C ARG A 47 7.35 3.78 11.47
N LYS A 48 6.59 3.79 12.57
CA LYS A 48 6.29 2.61 13.39
C LYS A 48 4.82 2.59 13.83
N ASN A 49 4.35 1.40 14.21
CA ASN A 49 3.05 1.16 14.84
C ASN A 49 1.85 1.61 13.98
N HIS A 50 0.74 1.92 14.66
CA HIS A 50 -0.55 2.22 14.05
C HIS A 50 -0.58 3.44 13.12
N PRO A 51 0.06 4.60 13.42
CA PRO A 51 0.05 5.75 12.52
C PRO A 51 0.67 5.46 11.15
N TYR A 52 1.74 4.65 11.14
CA TYR A 52 2.41 4.26 9.91
C TYR A 52 1.56 3.27 9.09
N GLN A 53 0.86 2.34 9.74
CA GLN A 53 -0.07 1.43 9.05
C GLN A 53 -1.21 2.21 8.38
N VAL A 54 -1.81 3.15 9.10
CA VAL A 54 -2.86 4.03 8.57
C VAL A 54 -2.36 4.81 7.35
N TRP A 55 -1.15 5.37 7.43
CA TRP A 55 -0.52 6.04 6.29
C TRP A 55 -0.35 5.13 5.07
N LEU A 56 0.12 3.89 5.27
CA LEU A 56 0.30 2.94 4.17
C LEU A 56 -1.03 2.56 3.51
N ASP A 57 -2.11 2.46 4.29
CA ASP A 57 -3.45 2.17 3.77
C ASP A 57 -3.98 3.33 2.92
N GLU A 58 -3.89 4.58 3.40
CA GLU A 58 -4.31 5.76 2.64
C GLU A 58 -3.45 5.97 1.38
N ARG A 59 -2.13 5.76 1.49
CA ARG A 59 -1.21 5.77 0.35
C ARG A 59 -1.60 4.72 -0.70
N ARG A 60 -1.94 3.51 -0.27
CA ARG A 60 -2.36 2.44 -1.18
C ARG A 60 -3.67 2.79 -1.88
N LYS A 61 -4.65 3.31 -1.14
CA LYS A 61 -5.93 3.75 -1.68
C LYS A 61 -5.75 4.82 -2.75
N THR A 62 -4.99 5.88 -2.45
CA THR A 62 -4.70 6.95 -3.41
C THR A 62 -3.95 6.43 -4.64
N PHE A 63 -3.03 5.48 -4.50
CA PHE A 63 -2.35 4.88 -5.66
C PHE A 63 -3.29 4.08 -6.56
N TYR A 64 -4.32 3.44 -6.00
CA TYR A 64 -5.34 2.76 -6.79
C TYR A 64 -6.26 3.76 -7.51
N GLU A 65 -6.72 4.79 -6.81
CA GLU A 65 -7.56 5.85 -7.40
C GLU A 65 -6.85 6.57 -8.56
N LEU A 66 -5.54 6.79 -8.43
CA LEU A 66 -4.71 7.43 -9.45
C LEU A 66 -4.20 6.46 -10.55
N GLY A 67 -4.53 5.16 -10.49
CA GLY A 67 -4.03 4.17 -11.46
C GLY A 67 -2.49 4.00 -11.44
N LEU A 68 -1.86 4.32 -10.31
CA LEU A 68 -0.41 4.21 -10.07
C LEU A 68 0.01 2.82 -9.56
N ALA A 69 -0.94 2.05 -9.04
CA ALA A 69 -0.79 0.67 -8.64
C ALA A 69 -1.58 -0.23 -9.60
N ARG A 70 -0.91 -1.22 -10.18
CA ARG A 70 -1.58 -2.34 -10.86
C ARG A 70 -2.27 -3.15 -9.76
N GLN A 71 -3.54 -3.56 -9.94
CA GLN A 71 -4.09 -4.61 -9.10
C GLN A 71 -3.13 -5.79 -9.21
N SER A 72 -2.43 -6.10 -8.11
CA SER A 72 -1.73 -7.37 -8.05
C SER A 72 -2.82 -8.40 -7.93
N GLU A 73 -3.12 -9.10 -9.01
CA GLU A 73 -3.87 -10.35 -8.91
C GLU A 73 -3.10 -11.22 -7.91
N GLY A 74 -3.73 -11.43 -6.75
CA GLY A 74 -3.03 -11.85 -5.56
C GLY A 74 -2.39 -13.21 -5.76
N ASN A 75 -1.06 -13.25 -5.90
CA ASN A 75 -0.32 -14.46 -5.62
C ASN A 75 -0.12 -14.57 -4.10
N ARG A 76 -1.24 -14.61 -3.35
CA ARG A 76 -1.20 -15.08 -1.97
C ARG A 76 -0.94 -16.57 -2.09
N LYS A 77 0.33 -16.98 -1.93
CA LYS A 77 0.65 -18.40 -1.73
C LYS A 77 -0.36 -18.94 -0.71
N PRO A 78 -1.11 -20.02 -1.03
CA PRO A 78 -2.05 -20.57 -0.07
C PRO A 78 -1.28 -20.87 1.22
N PRO A 79 -1.90 -20.66 2.39
CA PRO A 79 -1.32 -21.13 3.64
C PRO A 79 -0.98 -22.61 3.43
N ILE A 80 0.26 -22.96 3.76
CA ILE A 80 0.88 -24.28 3.69
C ILE A 80 -0.19 -25.38 3.73
N ARG A 81 -0.30 -26.19 2.67
CA ARG A 81 -1.17 -27.37 2.69
C ARG A 81 -0.72 -28.25 3.85
N CYS A 82 -1.56 -28.38 4.88
CA CYS A 82 -1.28 -29.23 6.03
C CYS A 82 -1.30 -30.74 5.72
N ASP A 83 -1.53 -31.14 4.47
CA ASP A 83 -1.62 -32.55 4.06
C ASP A 83 -0.50 -32.97 3.11
N SER A 84 0.75 -32.74 3.49
CA SER A 84 1.81 -33.60 2.97
C SER A 84 1.81 -34.88 3.79
N THR A 85 1.12 -35.92 3.33
CA THR A 85 1.27 -37.26 3.89
C THR A 85 2.75 -37.64 3.78
N VAL A 86 3.43 -37.72 4.92
CA VAL A 86 4.83 -38.12 4.98
C VAL A 86 4.87 -39.63 4.74
N PRO A 87 5.78 -40.17 3.90
CA PRO A 87 5.93 -41.61 3.75
C PRO A 87 6.26 -42.23 5.12
N GLY A 88 5.32 -43.00 5.67
CA GLY A 88 5.40 -43.61 7.00
C GLY A 88 4.24 -43.32 7.95
N GLN A 89 3.28 -42.46 7.57
CA GLN A 89 2.10 -42.22 8.41
C GLN A 89 1.16 -43.44 8.38
N GLN A 90 1.14 -44.22 9.47
CA GLN A 90 0.20 -45.33 9.64
C GLN A 90 -1.21 -44.78 9.86
N SER A 91 -2.13 -45.14 8.97
CA SER A 91 -3.56 -44.89 9.13
C SER A 91 -4.08 -45.78 10.25
N LEU A 92 -4.58 -45.18 11.33
CA LEU A 92 -5.27 -45.89 12.40
C LEU A 92 -6.72 -46.17 11.95
N PHE A 93 -6.90 -47.28 11.25
CA PHE A 93 -8.06 -48.15 11.42
C PHE A 93 -7.66 -49.31 12.33
#